data_AF-A0A7C9HX09-F1
#
_entry.id   AF-A0A7C9HX09-F1
#
_cell.length_a   1.000
_cell.length_b   1.000
_cell.length_c   1.000
_cell.angle_alpha   90.00
_cell.angle_beta   90.00
_cell.angle_gamma   90.00
#
_symmetry.space_group_name_H-M   'P 1'
#
loop_
_entity.id
_entity.type
_entity.pdbx_description
1 polymer ?
#
loop_
_entity_poly.entity_id
_entity_poly.type
_entity_poly.pdbx_seq_one_letter_code
_entity_poly.pdbx_strand_id
1 'polypeptide(L)'
;MTPDQLATLLDEANHAPTYSVRAALARVDGQPHPRIAALAAHLTAVKQDVWAAVSAATGAAAPPADAGLTRLMTWEVGAIRALSPGSLSLSVNHAGATSTVAELLRALARHTLWHAGQMAALANRPRLA
;
A
#
# COMPACT_ATOMS: atom_id res chain seq x y z
N MET A 1 16.88 -0.54 -9.63
CA MET A 1 15.66 -0.01 -9.01
C MET A 1 16.06 1.15 -8.12
N THR A 2 15.56 2.36 -8.38
CA THR A 2 15.80 3.55 -7.55
C THR A 2 14.62 3.80 -6.61
N PRO A 3 14.77 4.67 -5.58
CA PRO A 3 13.64 5.10 -4.75
C PRO A 3 12.51 5.68 -5.60
N ASP A 4 12.79 6.52 -6.60
CA ASP A 4 11.77 7.10 -7.48
C ASP A 4 11.00 6.07 -8.32
N GLN A 5 11.69 5.06 -8.86
CA GLN A 5 11.04 3.98 -9.60
C GLN A 5 10.08 3.19 -8.69
N LEU A 6 10.49 2.94 -7.45
CA LEU A 6 9.69 2.22 -6.48
C LEU A 6 8.51 3.05 -5.94
N ALA A 7 8.73 4.34 -5.73
CA ALA A 7 7.70 5.30 -5.38
C ALA A 7 6.64 5.39 -6.49
N THR A 8 7.07 5.38 -7.76
CA THR A 8 6.16 5.36 -8.91
C THR A 8 5.29 4.11 -8.92
N LEU A 9 5.87 2.91 -8.72
CA LEU A 9 5.10 1.66 -8.66
C LEU A 9 4.03 1.68 -7.56
N LEU A 10 4.36 2.23 -6.39
CA LEU A 10 3.43 2.28 -5.27
C LEU A 10 2.38 3.38 -5.46
N ASP A 11 2.76 4.51 -6.03
CA ASP A 11 1.84 5.60 -6.40
C ASP A 11 0.84 5.14 -7.46
N GLU A 12 1.28 4.35 -8.44
CA GLU A 12 0.39 3.73 -9.42
C GLU A 12 -0.62 2.78 -8.75
N ALA A 13 -0.15 1.89 -7.88
CA ALA A 13 -1.03 0.97 -7.15
C ALA A 13 -2.03 1.69 -6.23
N ASN A 14 -1.64 2.82 -5.65
CA ASN A 14 -2.46 3.60 -4.73
C ASN A 14 -3.44 4.54 -5.47
N HIS A 15 -2.94 5.29 -6.46
CA HIS A 15 -3.58 6.49 -6.97
C HIS A 15 -3.81 6.51 -8.48
N ALA A 16 -3.32 5.56 -9.29
CA ALA A 16 -3.57 5.57 -10.74
C ALA A 16 -5.08 5.69 -11.08
N PRO A 17 -5.48 6.36 -12.17
CA PRO A 17 -6.88 6.64 -12.45
C PRO A 17 -7.74 5.39 -12.76
N THR A 18 -7.13 4.26 -13.12
CA THR A 18 -7.84 3.07 -13.62
C THR A 18 -7.64 1.82 -12.77
N TYR A 19 -6.39 1.46 -12.48
CA TYR A 19 -6.00 0.21 -11.81
C TYR A 19 -5.33 0.49 -10.47
N SER A 20 -6.08 1.07 -9.54
CA SER A 20 -5.58 1.45 -8.21
C SER A 20 -6.63 1.33 -7.12
N VAL A 21 -6.19 1.44 -5.87
CA VAL A 21 -7.09 1.53 -4.71
C VAL A 21 -8.01 2.74 -4.85
N ARG A 22 -7.48 3.92 -5.20
CA ARG A 22 -8.28 5.13 -5.41
C ARG A 22 -9.36 4.92 -6.48
N ALA A 23 -9.00 4.32 -7.62
CA ALA A 23 -9.95 4.06 -8.69
C ALA A 23 -11.02 3.04 -8.29
N ALA A 24 -10.66 2.02 -7.51
CA ALA A 24 -11.61 1.04 -6.99
C ALA A 24 -12.60 1.66 -5.99
N LEU A 25 -12.10 2.50 -5.06
CA LEU A 25 -12.93 3.19 -4.07
C LEU A 25 -13.83 4.25 -4.71
N ALA A 26 -13.39 4.91 -5.77
CA ALA A 26 -14.20 5.90 -6.49
C ALA A 26 -15.45 5.30 -7.17
N ARG A 27 -15.50 3.96 -7.36
CA ARG A 27 -16.67 3.25 -7.91
C ARG A 27 -17.68 2.84 -6.84
N VAL A 28 -17.38 3.10 -5.57
CA VAL A 28 -18.26 2.74 -4.47
C VAL A 28 -19.35 3.80 -4.35
N ASP A 29 -20.48 3.56 -5.00
CA ASP A 29 -21.67 4.40 -4.88
C ASP A 29 -22.62 3.89 -3.78
N GLY A 30 -23.27 4.82 -3.08
CA GLY A 30 -24.25 4.50 -2.05
C GLY A 30 -23.65 3.83 -0.82
N GLN A 31 -24.27 2.74 -0.34
CA GLN A 31 -23.79 2.03 0.84
C GLN A 31 -22.77 0.95 0.43
N PRO A 32 -21.49 1.07 0.81
CA PRO A 32 -20.45 0.10 0.41
C PRO A 32 -20.80 -1.33 0.82
N HIS A 33 -20.35 -2.31 0.01
CA HIS A 33 -20.31 -3.69 0.47
C HIS A 33 -19.41 -3.77 1.72
N PRO A 34 -19.82 -4.39 2.84
CA PRO A 34 -19.09 -4.34 4.12
C PRO A 34 -17.64 -4.85 4.00
N ARG A 35 -17.41 -5.81 3.10
CA ARG A 35 -16.07 -6.31 2.77
C ARG A 35 -15.12 -5.24 2.23
N ILE A 36 -15.59 -4.17 1.58
CA ILE A 36 -14.72 -3.08 1.11
C ILE A 36 -14.07 -2.36 2.29
N ALA A 37 -14.84 -2.07 3.34
CA ALA A 37 -14.30 -1.46 4.56
C ALA A 37 -13.28 -2.41 5.25
N ALA A 38 -13.57 -3.71 5.30
CA ALA A 38 -12.64 -4.70 5.84
C ALA A 38 -11.33 -4.80 5.02
N LEU A 39 -11.43 -4.75 3.68
CA LEU A 39 -10.26 -4.74 2.79
C LEU A 39 -9.43 -3.46 2.97
N ALA A 40 -10.07 -2.30 3.15
CA ALA A 40 -9.38 -1.04 3.38
C ALA A 40 -8.67 -1.02 4.74
N ALA A 41 -9.33 -1.54 5.79
CA ALA A 41 -8.73 -1.69 7.11
C ALA A 41 -7.54 -2.66 7.09
N HIS A 42 -7.67 -3.79 6.39
CA HIS A 42 -6.58 -4.75 6.19
C HIS A 42 -5.39 -4.11 5.47
N LEU A 43 -5.61 -3.42 4.35
CA LEU A 43 -4.54 -2.71 3.63
C LEU A 43 -3.86 -1.66 4.51
N THR A 44 -4.62 -0.95 5.35
CA THR A 44 -4.05 0.02 6.29
C THR A 44 -3.10 -0.68 7.26
N ALA A 45 -3.54 -1.77 7.88
CA ALA A 45 -2.71 -2.54 8.82
C ALA A 45 -1.45 -3.12 8.15
N VAL A 46 -1.57 -3.70 6.96
CA VAL A 46 -0.42 -4.24 6.22
C VAL A 46 0.59 -3.15 5.88
N LYS A 47 0.13 -1.98 5.40
CA LYS A 47 1.02 -0.85 5.10
C LYS A 47 1.73 -0.35 6.36
N GLN A 48 1.02 -0.22 7.48
CA GLN A 48 1.62 0.17 8.77
C GLN A 48 2.71 -0.82 9.21
N ASP A 49 2.43 -2.13 9.15
CA ASP A 49 3.36 -3.18 9.57
C ASP A 49 4.60 -3.26 8.67
N VAL A 50 4.42 -3.20 7.34
CA VAL A 50 5.54 -3.16 6.39
C VAL A 50 6.40 -1.92 6.62
N TRP A 51 5.80 -0.75 6.80
CA TRP A 51 6.56 0.48 7.01
C TRP A 51 7.24 0.55 8.37
N ALA A 52 6.68 -0.08 9.40
CA ALA A 52 7.38 -0.26 10.67
C ALA A 52 8.67 -1.09 10.48
N ALA A 53 8.61 -2.19 9.72
CA ALA A 53 9.77 -3.02 9.41
C ALA A 53 10.82 -2.27 8.56
N VAL A 54 10.37 -1.51 7.53
CA VAL A 54 11.26 -0.67 6.71
C VAL A 54 11.93 0.41 7.56
N SER A 55 11.17 1.08 8.44
CA SER A 55 11.71 2.13 9.32
C SER A 55 12.75 1.56 10.28
N ALA A 56 12.49 0.38 10.86
CA ALA A 56 13.46 -0.30 11.72
C ALA A 56 14.76 -0.68 10.99
N ALA A 57 14.67 -1.11 9.72
CA ALA A 57 15.83 -1.49 8.92
C ALA A 57 16.63 -0.30 8.39
N THR A 58 15.96 0.82 8.09
CA THR A 58 16.57 1.95 7.35
C THR A 58 16.81 3.20 8.20
N GLY A 59 16.20 3.30 9.38
CA GLY A 59 16.15 4.52 10.18
C GLY A 59 15.21 5.59 9.62
N ALA A 60 14.41 5.28 8.59
CA ALA A 60 13.44 6.21 8.03
C ALA A 60 12.30 6.53 9.00
N ALA A 61 11.54 7.58 8.69
CA ALA A 61 10.37 7.97 9.48
C ALA A 61 9.33 6.86 9.53
N ALA A 62 8.83 6.59 10.74
CA ALA A 62 7.74 5.65 10.98
C ALA A 62 6.43 6.14 10.31
N PRO A 63 5.53 5.21 9.93
CA PRO A 63 4.23 5.58 9.39
C PRO A 63 3.38 6.31 10.45
N PRO A 64 2.53 7.28 10.05
CA PRO A 64 1.67 7.98 11.00
C PRO A 64 0.65 7.01 11.62
N ALA A 65 0.68 6.83 12.94
CA ALA A 65 -0.09 5.80 13.64
C ALA A 65 -1.62 5.95 13.52
N ASP A 66 -2.11 7.17 13.30
CA ASP A 66 -3.53 7.52 13.19
C ASP A 66 -4.01 7.70 11.74
N ALA A 67 -3.15 7.43 10.75
CA ALA A 67 -3.50 7.62 9.35
C ALA A 67 -4.43 6.49 8.86
N GLY A 68 -5.63 6.89 8.42
CA GLY A 68 -6.46 6.04 7.55
C GLY A 68 -5.80 5.81 6.18
N LEU A 69 -6.30 4.81 5.45
CA LEU A 69 -5.71 4.32 4.20
C LEU A 69 -5.28 5.44 3.23
N THR A 70 -6.15 6.40 2.93
CA THR A 70 -5.85 7.50 1.98
C THR A 70 -4.64 8.34 2.37
N ARG A 71 -4.55 8.72 3.66
CA ARG A 71 -3.43 9.52 4.16
C ARG A 71 -2.14 8.69 4.13
N LEU A 72 -2.23 7.41 4.49
CA LEU A 72 -1.09 6.49 4.46
C LEU A 72 -0.57 6.24 3.04
N MET A 73 -1.49 6.11 2.06
CA MET A 73 -1.14 5.98 0.64
C MET A 73 -0.38 7.18 0.09
N THR A 74 -0.76 8.40 0.50
CA THR A 74 -0.03 9.61 0.10
C THR A 74 1.33 9.69 0.80
N TRP A 75 1.36 9.41 2.10
CA TRP A 75 2.58 9.46 2.89
C TRP A 75 3.64 8.48 2.40
N GLU A 76 3.28 7.23 2.09
CA GLU A 76 4.26 6.21 1.71
C GLU A 76 5.01 6.54 0.42
N VAL A 77 4.38 7.24 -0.52
CA VAL A 77 5.05 7.71 -1.75
C VAL A 77 6.16 8.70 -1.39
N GLY A 78 5.87 9.64 -0.48
CA GLY A 78 6.89 10.56 0.04
C GLY A 78 7.98 9.85 0.84
N ALA A 79 7.60 8.87 1.66
CA ALA A 79 8.53 8.10 2.47
C ALA A 79 9.52 7.30 1.61
N ILE A 80 9.07 6.68 0.50
CA ILE A 80 9.98 5.98 -0.42
C ILE A 80 10.95 6.97 -1.06
N ARG A 81 10.46 8.12 -1.55
CA ARG A 81 11.31 9.13 -2.18
C ARG A 81 12.39 9.67 -1.24
N ALA A 82 12.13 9.67 0.06
CA ALA A 82 13.10 10.08 1.08
C ALA A 82 14.16 9.00 1.41
N LEU A 83 13.98 7.76 0.96
CA LEU A 83 14.98 6.72 1.17
C LEU A 83 16.25 6.98 0.35
N SER A 84 17.40 6.71 0.95
CA SER A 84 18.64 6.67 0.19
C SER A 84 18.67 5.46 -0.76
N PRO A 85 19.37 5.52 -1.89
CA PRO A 85 19.54 4.35 -2.76
C PRO A 85 20.15 3.14 -2.04
N GLY A 86 21.06 3.36 -1.08
CA GLY A 86 21.68 2.29 -0.28
C GLY A 86 20.68 1.61 0.67
N SER A 87 19.68 2.34 1.16
CA SER A 87 18.63 1.80 2.04
C SER A 87 17.81 0.69 1.36
N LEU A 88 17.70 0.73 0.03
CA LEU A 88 16.95 -0.26 -0.75
C LEU A 88 17.56 -1.66 -0.73
N SER A 89 18.88 -1.76 -0.50
CA SER A 89 19.62 -3.02 -0.43
C SER A 89 19.74 -3.57 0.99
N LEU A 90 19.27 -2.84 2.01
CA LEU A 90 19.30 -3.32 3.39
C LEU A 90 18.36 -4.51 3.56
N SER A 91 18.81 -5.50 4.33
CA SER A 91 18.01 -6.67 4.69
C SER A 91 16.92 -6.27 5.69
N VAL A 92 15.72 -6.77 5.46
CA VAL A 92 14.57 -6.63 6.34
C VAL A 92 13.98 -8.01 6.62
N ASN A 93 13.71 -8.28 7.90
CA ASN A 93 12.99 -9.47 8.34
C ASN A 93 11.53 -9.07 8.55
N HIS A 94 10.63 -9.66 7.77
CA HIS A 94 9.20 -9.36 7.84
C HIS A 94 8.39 -10.63 7.57
N ALA A 95 7.37 -10.89 8.40
CA ALA A 95 6.51 -12.07 8.30
C ALA A 95 7.26 -13.42 8.20
N GLY A 96 8.40 -13.55 8.91
CA GLY A 96 9.21 -14.77 8.92
C GLY A 96 10.11 -14.99 7.70
N ALA A 97 10.17 -14.03 6.76
CA ALA A 97 11.06 -14.07 5.61
C ALA A 97 12.07 -12.91 5.63
N THR A 98 13.29 -13.19 5.19
CA THR A 98 14.31 -12.17 4.95
C THR A 98 14.28 -11.77 3.48
N SER A 99 14.21 -10.46 3.22
CA SER A 99 14.31 -9.89 1.87
C SER A 99 15.00 -8.53 1.94
N THR A 100 15.24 -7.89 0.81
CA THR A 100 15.68 -6.48 0.78
C THR A 100 14.49 -5.53 0.95
N VAL A 101 14.73 -4.31 1.44
CA VAL A 101 13.72 -3.23 1.49
C VAL A 101 13.05 -3.03 0.12
N ALA A 102 13.83 -3.06 -0.96
CA ALA A 102 13.29 -2.93 -2.32
C ALA A 102 12.33 -4.07 -2.71
N GLU A 103 12.61 -5.31 -2.27
CA GLU A 103 11.75 -6.46 -2.55
C GLU A 103 10.46 -6.41 -1.74
N LEU A 104 10.55 -6.05 -0.46
CA LEU A 104 9.40 -5.91 0.42
C LEU A 104 8.43 -4.83 -0.08
N LEU A 105 8.95 -3.65 -0.45
CA LEU A 105 8.13 -2.56 -0.98
C LEU A 105 7.54 -2.90 -2.37
N ARG A 106 8.25 -3.64 -3.22
CA ARG A 106 7.69 -4.20 -4.47
C ARG A 106 6.56 -5.18 -4.19
N ALA A 107 6.70 -6.02 -3.17
CA ALA A 107 5.65 -6.93 -2.74
C ALA A 107 4.43 -6.16 -2.22
N LEU A 108 4.64 -5.08 -1.45
CA LEU A 108 3.58 -4.20 -0.97
C LEU A 108 2.79 -3.57 -2.13
N ALA A 109 3.47 -3.11 -3.18
CA ALA A 109 2.80 -2.57 -4.38
C ALA A 109 1.90 -3.62 -5.06
N ARG A 110 2.40 -4.86 -5.26
CA ARG A 110 1.60 -5.96 -5.83
C ARG A 110 0.42 -6.34 -4.94
N HIS A 111 0.62 -6.40 -3.63
CA HIS A 111 -0.43 -6.72 -2.67
C HIS A 111 -1.52 -5.63 -2.65
N THR A 112 -1.10 -4.36 -2.73
CA THR A 112 -2.00 -3.21 -2.88
C THR A 112 -2.86 -3.33 -4.14
N LEU A 113 -2.24 -3.63 -5.28
CA LEU A 113 -2.96 -3.79 -6.55
C LEU A 113 -3.93 -4.97 -6.53
N TRP A 114 -3.53 -6.10 -5.92
CA TRP A 114 -4.40 -7.26 -5.77
C TRP A 114 -5.67 -6.92 -5.00
N HIS A 115 -5.56 -6.19 -3.88
CA HIS A 115 -6.71 -5.73 -3.12
C HIS A 115 -7.52 -4.65 -3.82
N ALA A 116 -6.90 -3.77 -4.60
CA ALA A 116 -7.63 -2.84 -5.46
C ALA A 116 -8.54 -3.60 -6.45
N GLY A 117 -8.05 -4.70 -7.03
CA GLY A 117 -8.85 -5.58 -7.90
C GLY A 117 -10.04 -6.20 -7.17
N GLN A 118 -9.84 -6.66 -5.92
CA GLN A 118 -10.94 -7.18 -5.10
C GLN A 118 -11.99 -6.11 -4.77
N MET A 119 -11.54 -4.90 -4.40
CA MET A 119 -12.43 -3.78 -4.14
C MET A 119 -13.24 -3.41 -5.38
N ALA A 120 -12.60 -3.32 -6.56
CA ALA A 120 -13.27 -3.02 -7.81
C ALA A 120 -14.30 -4.08 -8.20
N ALA A 121 -13.98 -5.36 -8.00
CA ALA A 121 -14.91 -6.47 -8.25
C ALA A 121 -16.13 -6.43 -7.32
N LEU A 122 -15.97 -5.94 -6.09
CA LEU A 122 -17.08 -5.76 -5.13
C LEU A 122 -17.90 -4.51 -5.40
N ALA A 123 -17.28 -3.41 -5.83
CA ALA A 123 -17.95 -2.15 -6.13
C ALA A 123 -18.96 -2.30 -7.28
N ASN A 124 -18.66 -3.15 -8.26
CA ASN A 124 -19.52 -3.39 -9.43
C ASN A 124 -20.62 -4.45 -9.21
N ARG A 125 -20.79 -5.00 -8.00
CA ARG A 125 -21.81 -6.04 -7.74
C ARG A 125 -23.14 -5.41 -7.33
N PRO A 126 -24.25 -5.69 -8.04
CA PRO A 126 -25.58 -5.40 -7.54
C PRO A 126 -25.82 -6.21 -6.26
N ARG A 127 -26.47 -5.61 -5.25
CA ARG A 127 -26.85 -6.36 -4.05
C ARG A 127 -27.88 -7.42 -4.43
N LEU A 128 -27.64 -8.65 -3.98
CA LEU A 128 -28.73 -9.60 -3.80
C LEU A 128 -29.51 -9.08 -2.58
N ALA A 129 -30.72 -8.60 -2.83
CA ALA A 129 -31.68 -8.20 -1.81
C ALA A 129 -32.21 -9.42 -1.06
#